data_AF-A0AB40DKY8-F1
#
_entry.id   AF-A0AB40DKY8-F1
#
_cell.length_a   1.000
_cell.length_b   1.000
_cell.length_c   1.000
_cell.angle_alpha   90.00
_cell.angle_beta   90.00
_cell.angle_gamma   90.00
#
_symmetry.space_group_name_H-M   'P 1'
#
loop_
_entity.id
_entity.type
_entity.pdbx_description
1 polymer ?
#
loop_
_entity_poly.entity_id
_entity_poly.type
_entity_poly.pdbx_seq_one_letter_code
_entity_poly.pdbx_strand_id
1 'polypeptide(L)'
;MADLPKERLDGSHAFEVTVIDFCGPFLYKSEVRSKPPVKCYVCVFICFATKAIHLELVKDLSTVSFLHGLKRFICTRRRPRQIWSDNATNFVGARNELLELRRLFLSSDHQRATLDFCLAEAIDWCFIHPRSPHFGGLWEAAVKIAKHHFYRAVGTAVLAFVELRTLVCHISAVVNSRPLVSISENPADLDVLTPAHFLNGGPPSSFVEPDVTSLNFNRLDGWQRVAYLQQIFWSRWKEEYLTLLQQRSKWRTPKPGLGVDDLVLVKDENLPPMKWPLARVIELLFGGDGVARVAVLKTASGVTKRAVNKLCLLPLKDNVEAQASNGGSMSGHAAAAAN
;
A
#
# COMPACT_ATOMS: atom_id res chain seq x y z
N MET A 1 -20.22 17.56 10.87
CA MET A 1 -18.81 17.15 10.73
C MET A 1 -18.63 15.88 11.53
N ALA A 2 -18.31 14.74 10.89
CA ALA A 2 -17.73 13.61 11.61
C ALA A 2 -16.22 13.79 11.52
N ASP A 3 -15.57 13.98 12.66
CA ASP A 3 -14.13 14.21 12.70
C ASP A 3 -13.38 13.06 12.03
N LEU A 4 -12.53 13.41 11.07
CA LEU A 4 -11.46 12.51 10.64
C LEU A 4 -10.64 12.17 11.89
N PRO A 5 -10.22 10.89 12.08
CA PRO A 5 -9.40 10.53 13.23
C PRO A 5 -8.22 11.50 13.34
N LYS A 6 -7.97 12.05 14.53
CA LYS A 6 -6.92 13.06 14.77
C LYS A 6 -5.56 12.66 14.20
N GLU A 7 -5.29 11.36 14.13
CA GLU A 7 -4.08 10.77 13.55
C GLU A 7 -3.89 11.05 12.05
N ARG A 8 -4.89 11.65 11.36
CA ARG A 8 -4.85 11.98 9.93
C ARG A 8 -4.54 13.46 9.65
N LEU A 9 -4.58 14.33 10.66
CA LEU A 9 -4.51 15.80 10.52
C LEU A 9 -3.21 16.42 11.04
N ASP A 10 -2.46 15.72 11.89
CA ASP A 10 -1.08 16.11 12.22
C ASP A 10 -0.12 15.63 11.11
N GLY A 11 0.88 16.45 10.80
CA GLY A 11 1.95 16.17 9.83
C GLY A 11 2.81 14.97 10.22
N SER A 12 2.20 13.79 10.24
CA SER A 12 2.79 12.53 10.61
C SER A 12 3.66 12.00 9.48
N HIS A 13 4.83 11.50 9.85
CA HIS A 13 5.71 10.85 8.90
C HIS A 13 5.15 9.47 8.52
N ALA A 14 5.53 8.97 7.34
CA ALA A 14 5.13 7.63 6.94
C ALA A 14 5.54 6.60 8.00
N PHE A 15 4.61 5.69 8.32
CA PHE A 15 4.73 4.64 9.33
C PHE A 15 4.70 5.09 10.80
N GLU A 16 4.35 6.34 11.11
CA GLU A 16 4.17 6.75 12.51
C GLU A 16 3.15 5.87 13.25
N VAL A 17 2.03 5.59 12.60
CA VAL A 17 1.08 4.54 13.00
C VAL A 17 1.14 3.42 11.97
N THR A 18 1.48 2.22 12.42
CA THR A 18 1.72 1.06 11.55
C THR A 18 0.82 -0.11 11.94
N VAL A 19 0.17 -0.72 10.95
CA VAL A 19 -0.51 -2.02 11.10
C VAL A 19 0.44 -3.11 10.64
N ILE A 20 0.49 -4.21 11.40
CA ILE A 20 1.34 -5.37 11.11
C ILE A 20 0.48 -6.59 10.83
N ASP A 21 0.90 -7.35 9.82
CA ASP A 21 0.26 -8.58 9.37
C ASP A 21 1.31 -9.55 8.80
N PHE A 22 0.94 -10.80 8.57
CA PHE A 22 1.75 -11.81 7.90
C PHE A 22 1.18 -12.24 6.55
N CYS A 23 2.06 -12.61 5.63
CA CYS A 23 1.72 -13.25 4.37
C CYS A 23 2.54 -14.54 4.20
N GLY A 24 1.90 -15.61 3.74
CA GLY A 24 2.53 -16.91 3.54
C GLY A 24 1.61 -18.06 3.97
N PRO A 25 2.16 -19.28 4.12
CA PRO A 25 3.58 -19.62 3.98
C PRO A 25 4.08 -19.59 2.52
N PHE A 26 5.34 -19.22 2.33
CA PHE A 26 6.08 -19.40 1.09
C PHE A 26 7.14 -20.49 1.27
N LEU A 27 7.63 -21.08 0.17
CA LEU A 27 8.70 -22.07 0.20
C LEU A 27 10.00 -21.48 -0.36
N TYR A 28 11.11 -21.70 0.35
CA TYR A 28 12.44 -21.37 -0.15
C TYR A 28 13.35 -22.61 -0.12
N LYS A 29 14.36 -22.61 -0.99
CA LYS A 29 15.31 -23.70 -1.14
C LYS A 29 16.12 -23.85 0.15
N SER A 30 16.13 -25.06 0.71
CA SER A 30 17.01 -25.39 1.83
C SER A 30 18.48 -25.19 1.46
N GLU A 31 19.24 -24.58 2.36
CA GLU A 31 20.71 -24.43 2.25
C GLU A 31 21.41 -25.80 2.35
N VAL A 32 20.79 -26.75 3.06
CA VAL A 32 21.29 -28.13 3.14
C VAL A 32 20.82 -28.92 1.93
N ARG A 33 21.77 -29.52 1.21
CA ARG A 33 21.53 -30.38 0.05
C ARG A 33 20.58 -31.53 0.41
N SER A 34 19.68 -31.86 -0.51
CA SER A 34 18.71 -32.95 -0.39
C SER A 34 17.67 -32.82 0.74
N LYS A 35 17.63 -31.70 1.46
CA LYS A 35 16.50 -31.39 2.34
C LYS A 35 15.35 -30.76 1.56
N PRO A 36 14.09 -31.04 1.97
CA PRO A 36 12.93 -30.42 1.34
C PRO A 36 12.94 -28.89 1.50
N PRO A 37 12.23 -28.16 0.63
CA PRO A 37 12.03 -26.72 0.79
C PRO A 37 11.49 -26.36 2.17
N VAL A 38 11.95 -25.23 2.70
CA VAL A 38 11.59 -24.76 4.04
C VAL A 38 10.55 -23.66 3.92
N LYS A 39 9.60 -23.63 4.87
CA LYS A 39 8.60 -22.56 4.94
C LYS A 39 9.26 -21.25 5.37
N CYS A 40 8.76 -20.15 4.85
CA CYS A 40 9.07 -18.80 5.29
C CYS A 40 7.81 -17.93 5.18
N TYR A 41 7.87 -16.73 5.76
CA TYR A 41 6.74 -15.81 5.83
C TYR A 41 7.23 -14.40 5.53
N VAL A 42 6.31 -13.52 5.16
CA VAL A 42 6.60 -12.10 4.95
C VAL A 42 5.83 -11.30 5.99
N CYS A 43 6.56 -10.55 6.82
CA CYS A 43 6.00 -9.50 7.65
C CYS A 43 5.55 -8.36 6.74
N VAL A 44 4.30 -7.94 6.89
CA VAL A 44 3.68 -6.85 6.14
C VAL A 44 3.46 -5.69 7.10
N PHE A 45 4.20 -4.60 6.90
CA PHE A 45 4.02 -3.35 7.61
C PHE A 45 3.23 -2.39 6.73
N ILE A 46 2.12 -1.86 7.24
CA ILE A 46 1.20 -1.00 6.50
C ILE A 46 1.12 0.34 7.21
N CYS A 47 1.54 1.41 6.55
CA CYS A 47 1.41 2.77 7.06
C CYS A 47 -0.07 3.17 7.12
N PHE A 48 -0.54 3.65 8.27
CA PHE A 48 -1.93 4.06 8.42
C PHE A 48 -2.27 5.31 7.59
N ALA A 49 -1.40 6.32 7.57
CA ALA A 49 -1.63 7.60 6.91
C ALA A 49 -1.55 7.49 5.38
N THR A 50 -0.43 7.00 4.86
CA THR A 50 -0.13 6.98 3.42
C THR A 50 -0.52 5.68 2.72
N LYS A 51 -0.87 4.65 3.49
CA LYS A 51 -1.15 3.29 3.00
C LYS A 51 0.04 2.68 2.25
N ALA A 52 1.25 3.22 2.45
CA ALA A 52 2.47 2.62 1.95
C ALA A 52 2.73 1.30 2.67
N ILE A 53 3.33 0.33 1.98
CA ILE A 53 3.69 -0.96 2.55
C ILE A 53 5.20 -1.13 2.63
N HIS A 54 5.66 -1.82 3.66
CA HIS A 54 7.02 -2.34 3.73
C HIS A 54 6.94 -3.83 4.02
N LEU A 55 7.74 -4.63 3.32
CA LEU A 55 7.69 -6.08 3.38
C LEU A 55 9.04 -6.63 3.81
N GLU A 56 9.03 -7.54 4.79
CA GLU A 56 10.24 -8.18 5.31
C GLU A 56 10.11 -9.69 5.32
N LEU A 57 11.01 -10.38 4.63
CA LEU A 57 11.06 -11.84 4.63
C LEU A 57 11.61 -12.35 5.97
N VAL A 58 10.92 -13.31 6.58
CA VAL A 58 11.31 -13.96 7.83
C VAL A 58 11.27 -15.48 7.68
N LYS A 59 12.13 -16.19 8.42
CA LYS A 59 12.25 -17.65 8.30
C LYS A 59 11.05 -18.40 8.89
N ASP A 60 10.42 -17.85 9.91
CA ASP A 60 9.30 -18.49 10.60
C ASP A 60 8.41 -17.44 11.29
N LEU A 61 7.33 -17.90 11.90
CA LEU A 61 6.41 -17.09 12.70
C LEU A 61 6.86 -16.97 14.17
N SER A 62 8.13 -17.19 14.51
CA SER A 62 8.59 -16.98 15.89
C SER A 62 8.68 -15.49 16.23
N THR A 63 8.58 -15.18 17.53
CA THR A 63 8.83 -13.85 18.07
C THR A 63 10.19 -13.29 17.64
N VAL A 64 11.24 -14.11 17.68
CA VAL A 64 12.62 -13.71 17.34
C VAL A 64 12.71 -13.32 15.85
N SER A 65 12.19 -14.17 14.96
CA SER A 65 12.13 -13.89 13.52
C SER A 65 11.38 -12.59 13.22
N PHE A 66 10.26 -12.38 13.91
CA PHE A 66 9.49 -11.14 13.80
C PHE A 66 10.30 -9.92 14.30
N LEU A 67 10.93 -9.98 15.47
CA LEU A 67 11.73 -8.88 16.03
C LEU A 67 12.90 -8.49 15.11
N HIS A 68 13.54 -9.46 14.45
CA HIS A 68 14.54 -9.16 13.42
C HIS A 68 13.93 -8.43 12.23
N GLY A 69 12.74 -8.82 11.78
CA GLY A 69 11.99 -8.11 10.73
C GLY A 69 11.62 -6.68 11.14
N LEU A 70 11.07 -6.51 12.35
CA LEU A 70 10.74 -5.21 12.92
C LEU A 70 11.97 -4.30 13.02
N LYS A 71 13.12 -4.83 13.46
CA LYS A 71 14.37 -4.07 13.51
C LYS A 71 14.82 -3.60 12.13
N ARG A 72 14.77 -4.46 11.11
CA ARG A 72 15.10 -4.07 9.72
C ARG A 72 14.15 -3.00 9.19
N PHE A 73 12.85 -3.13 9.46
CA PHE A 73 11.86 -2.12 9.11
C PHE A 73 12.16 -0.77 9.76
N ILE A 74 12.41 -0.74 11.06
CA ILE A 74 12.74 0.49 11.81
C ILE A 74 14.00 1.15 11.26
N CYS A 75 15.05 0.36 10.99
CA CYS A 75 16.30 0.85 10.42
C CYS A 75 16.16 1.39 8.99
N THR A 76 15.19 0.90 8.22
CA THR A 76 15.00 1.29 6.81
C THR A 76 14.02 2.45 6.66
N ARG A 77 13.02 2.53 7.53
CA ARG A 77 11.97 3.54 7.50
C ARG A 77 12.20 4.51 8.63
N ARG A 78 11.45 4.33 9.71
CA ARG A 78 11.61 5.03 10.97
C ARG A 78 10.91 4.19 12.02
N ARG A 79 11.21 4.44 13.29
CA ARG A 79 10.48 3.79 14.36
C ARG A 79 9.02 4.29 14.36
N PRO A 80 8.03 3.39 14.37
CA PRO A 80 6.64 3.78 14.57
C PRO A 80 6.44 4.31 16.00
N ARG A 81 5.57 5.31 16.16
CA ARG A 81 5.06 5.70 17.47
C ARG A 81 4.07 4.66 17.99
N GLN A 82 3.25 4.11 17.08
CA GLN A 82 2.21 3.14 17.42
C GLN A 82 2.17 1.96 16.44
N ILE A 83 2.02 0.75 16.98
CA ILE A 83 1.82 -0.49 16.24
C ILE A 83 0.44 -1.07 16.56
N TRP A 84 -0.27 -1.51 15.52
CA TRP A 84 -1.49 -2.30 15.61
C TRP A 84 -1.25 -3.69 15.02
N SER A 85 -1.60 -4.75 15.75
CA SER A 85 -1.53 -6.13 15.26
C SER A 85 -2.71 -6.97 15.76
N ASP A 86 -2.93 -8.14 15.16
CA ASP A 86 -3.83 -9.13 15.77
C ASP A 86 -3.20 -9.77 17.01
N ASN A 87 -3.97 -10.63 17.69
CA ASN A 87 -3.55 -11.34 18.90
C ASN A 87 -2.72 -12.61 18.60
N ALA A 88 -2.09 -12.74 17.43
CA ALA A 88 -1.22 -13.88 17.15
C ALA A 88 -0.06 -13.96 18.17
N THR A 89 0.30 -15.18 18.57
CA THR A 89 1.22 -15.44 19.70
C THR A 89 2.60 -14.83 19.51
N ASN A 90 3.05 -14.70 18.27
CA ASN A 90 4.31 -14.07 17.90
C ASN A 90 4.31 -12.55 18.11
N PHE A 91 3.19 -11.87 17.84
CA PHE A 91 3.03 -10.45 18.15
C PHE A 91 2.88 -10.23 19.66
N VAL A 92 2.17 -11.11 20.36
CA VAL A 92 2.09 -11.11 21.84
C VAL A 92 3.47 -11.25 22.47
N GLY A 93 4.27 -12.23 22.01
CA GLY A 93 5.65 -12.40 22.46
C GLY A 93 6.50 -11.16 22.19
N ALA A 94 6.44 -10.61 20.97
CA ALA A 94 7.24 -9.45 20.59
C ALA A 94 6.92 -8.21 21.43
N ARG A 95 5.63 -7.97 21.69
CA ARG A 95 5.20 -6.91 22.60
C ARG A 95 5.78 -7.11 24.00
N ASN A 96 5.74 -8.33 24.52
CA ASN A 96 6.24 -8.62 25.87
C ASN A 96 7.75 -8.38 25.98
N GLU A 97 8.54 -8.79 24.96
CA GLU A 97 9.98 -8.51 24.86
C GLU A 97 10.27 -6.99 24.85
N LEU A 98 9.51 -6.21 24.08
CA LEU A 98 9.64 -4.74 24.07
C LEU A 98 9.26 -4.11 25.42
N LEU A 99 8.25 -4.65 26.11
CA LEU A 99 7.88 -4.22 27.46
C LEU A 99 8.95 -4.57 28.49
N GLU A 100 9.60 -5.72 28.36
CA GLU A 100 10.72 -6.12 29.22
C GLU A 100 11.93 -5.20 29.02
N LEU A 101 12.32 -4.92 27.77
CA LEU A 101 13.35 -3.94 27.46
C LEU A 101 13.02 -2.58 28.10
N ARG A 102 11.76 -2.12 27.95
CA ARG A 102 11.29 -0.89 28.60
C ARG A 102 11.44 -0.96 30.12
N ARG A 103 11.05 -2.06 30.77
CA ARG A 103 11.20 -2.23 32.23
C ARG A 103 12.65 -2.21 32.67
N LEU A 104 13.56 -2.84 31.92
CA LEU A 104 14.99 -2.82 32.22
C LEU A 104 15.54 -1.39 32.15
N PHE A 105 15.20 -0.62 31.12
CA PHE A 105 15.58 0.79 31.02
C PHE A 105 14.93 1.69 32.07
N LEU A 106 13.75 1.33 32.59
CA LEU A 106 13.03 2.05 33.65
C LEU A 106 13.46 1.62 35.07
N SER A 107 14.25 0.55 35.20
CA SER A 107 14.80 0.13 36.49
C SER A 107 15.94 1.05 36.93
N SER A 108 16.11 1.19 38.24
CA SER A 108 16.50 2.40 38.99
C SER A 108 17.88 3.05 38.74
N ASP A 109 18.64 2.67 37.72
CA ASP A 109 20.04 3.07 37.54
C ASP A 109 20.29 4.06 36.37
N HIS A 110 19.25 4.52 35.67
CA HIS A 110 19.40 5.43 34.54
C HIS A 110 19.04 6.89 34.86
N GLN A 111 19.89 7.83 34.42
CA GLN A 111 19.67 9.29 34.55
C GLN A 111 18.30 9.69 34.00
N ARG A 112 17.62 10.61 34.68
CA ARG A 112 16.26 11.09 34.35
C ARG A 112 16.11 11.52 32.87
N ALA A 113 17.13 12.14 32.28
CA ALA A 113 17.15 12.50 30.86
C ALA A 113 17.16 11.28 29.92
N THR A 114 17.88 10.22 30.26
CA THR A 114 17.88 8.94 29.53
C THR A 114 16.53 8.25 29.66
N LEU A 115 15.89 8.37 30.82
CA LEU A 115 14.59 7.77 31.11
C LEU A 115 13.45 8.45 30.34
N ASP A 116 13.43 9.79 30.29
CA ASP A 116 12.49 10.57 29.47
C ASP A 116 12.70 10.33 27.97
N PHE A 117 13.96 10.25 27.53
CA PHE A 117 14.30 9.88 26.16
C PHE A 117 13.80 8.46 25.84
N CYS A 118 14.10 7.45 26.66
CA CYS A 118 13.66 6.07 26.44
C CYS A 118 12.12 5.91 26.45
N LEU A 119 11.41 6.70 27.25
CA LEU A 119 9.93 6.73 27.26
C LEU A 119 9.35 7.39 26.00
N ALA A 120 9.92 8.51 25.56
CA ALA A 120 9.57 9.13 24.28
C ALA A 120 9.87 8.21 23.08
N GLU A 121 10.85 7.34 23.26
CA GLU A 121 11.33 6.38 22.27
C GLU A 121 10.60 5.01 22.33
N ALA A 122 9.63 4.84 23.24
CA ALA A 122 8.86 3.61 23.38
C ALA A 122 7.75 3.50 22.32
N ILE A 123 7.56 2.31 21.76
CA ILE A 123 6.47 2.03 20.82
C ILE A 123 5.21 1.68 21.61
N ASP A 124 4.11 2.40 21.35
CA ASP A 124 2.79 2.02 21.84
C ASP A 124 2.24 0.86 21.00
N TRP A 125 1.99 -0.30 21.61
CA TRP A 125 1.52 -1.49 20.90
C TRP A 125 0.11 -1.84 21.32
N CYS A 126 -0.81 -1.71 20.37
CA CYS A 126 -2.22 -2.02 20.54
C CYS A 126 -2.61 -3.31 19.80
N PHE A 127 -3.47 -4.11 20.41
CA PHE A 127 -4.08 -5.25 19.74
C PHE A 127 -5.45 -4.90 19.18
N ILE A 128 -5.69 -5.36 17.96
CA ILE A 128 -6.94 -5.16 17.25
C ILE A 128 -8.01 -6.02 17.94
N HIS A 129 -9.13 -5.41 18.33
CA HIS A 129 -10.27 -6.18 18.82
C HIS A 129 -10.80 -7.05 17.67
N PRO A 130 -11.10 -8.36 17.86
CA PRO A 130 -11.52 -9.30 16.80
C PRO A 130 -12.76 -8.91 15.94
N ARG A 131 -13.37 -7.74 16.17
CA ARG A 131 -14.49 -7.17 15.38
C ARG A 131 -14.27 -5.72 14.95
N SER A 132 -13.06 -5.18 15.03
CA SER A 132 -12.77 -3.88 14.42
C SER A 132 -12.39 -4.13 12.96
N PRO A 133 -13.30 -3.89 11.98
CA PRO A 133 -12.89 -3.83 10.60
C PRO A 133 -11.89 -2.68 10.53
N HIS A 134 -10.62 -2.97 10.25
CA HIS A 134 -9.74 -1.91 9.81
C HIS A 134 -10.44 -1.23 8.63
N PHE A 135 -10.36 0.10 8.64
CA PHE A 135 -11.24 0.98 7.88
C PHE A 135 -11.36 0.57 6.41
N GLY A 136 -12.52 0.01 6.05
CA GLY A 136 -12.90 -0.61 4.77
C GLY A 136 -12.89 0.32 3.54
N GLY A 137 -11.77 1.01 3.35
CA GLY A 137 -11.51 1.90 2.23
C GLY A 137 -10.80 1.18 1.09
N LEU A 138 -10.83 1.82 -0.08
CA LEU A 138 -10.16 1.39 -1.32
C LEU A 138 -8.72 0.90 -1.09
N TRP A 139 -8.00 1.56 -0.18
CA TRP A 139 -6.60 1.24 0.10
C TRP A 139 -6.39 -0.07 0.86
N GLU A 140 -7.29 -0.45 1.76
CA GLU A 140 -7.21 -1.73 2.44
C GLU A 140 -7.49 -2.88 1.47
N ALA A 141 -8.49 -2.70 0.61
CA ALA A 141 -8.76 -3.62 -0.49
C ALA A 141 -7.53 -3.78 -1.40
N ALA A 142 -6.85 -2.68 -1.73
CA ALA A 142 -5.62 -2.71 -2.51
C ALA A 142 -4.51 -3.53 -1.81
N VAL A 143 -4.24 -3.33 -0.51
CA VAL A 143 -3.22 -4.14 0.19
C VAL A 143 -3.62 -5.62 0.25
N LYS A 144 -4.90 -5.93 0.46
CA LYS A 144 -5.42 -7.30 0.46
C LYS A 144 -5.23 -7.98 -0.91
N ILE A 145 -5.54 -7.27 -2.00
CA ILE A 145 -5.33 -7.72 -3.38
C ILE A 145 -3.83 -7.96 -3.64
N ALA A 146 -2.96 -7.06 -3.18
CA ALA A 146 -1.51 -7.22 -3.33
C ALA A 146 -1.02 -8.49 -2.64
N LYS A 147 -1.41 -8.75 -1.39
CA LYS A 147 -1.07 -10.00 -0.68
C LYS A 147 -1.56 -11.23 -1.45
N HIS A 148 -2.79 -11.18 -1.94
CA HIS A 148 -3.38 -12.28 -2.71
C HIS A 148 -2.58 -12.60 -3.98
N HIS A 149 -2.28 -11.59 -4.79
CA HIS A 149 -1.52 -11.80 -6.02
C HIS A 149 -0.07 -12.15 -5.75
N PHE A 150 0.54 -11.65 -4.67
CA PHE A 150 1.89 -12.03 -4.30
C PHE A 150 1.97 -13.52 -3.95
N TYR A 151 1.04 -14.01 -3.12
CA TYR A 151 0.93 -15.43 -2.79
C TYR A 151 0.72 -16.30 -4.04
N ARG A 152 -0.16 -15.87 -4.96
CA ARG A 152 -0.46 -16.59 -6.21
C ARG A 152 0.67 -16.52 -7.25
N ALA A 153 1.42 -15.43 -7.28
CA ALA A 153 2.54 -15.26 -8.20
C ALA A 153 3.68 -16.21 -7.82
N VAL A 154 4.07 -16.23 -6.54
CA VAL A 154 5.10 -17.16 -6.05
C VAL A 154 4.60 -18.60 -6.10
N GLY A 155 3.36 -18.86 -5.68
CA GLY A 155 2.74 -20.17 -5.76
C GLY A 155 3.60 -21.27 -5.12
N THR A 156 3.99 -22.27 -5.92
CA THR A 156 4.86 -23.37 -5.51
C THR A 156 6.32 -23.20 -5.95
N ALA A 157 6.68 -22.04 -6.51
CA ALA A 157 8.06 -21.77 -6.92
C ALA A 157 8.99 -21.80 -5.70
N VAL A 158 10.14 -22.45 -5.86
CA VAL A 158 11.15 -22.57 -4.81
C VAL A 158 12.37 -21.75 -5.22
N LEU A 159 12.48 -20.57 -4.64
CA LEU A 159 13.61 -19.66 -4.80
C LEU A 159 14.64 -19.86 -3.68
N ALA A 160 15.89 -19.45 -3.90
CA ALA A 160 16.82 -19.24 -2.78
C ALA A 160 16.29 -18.14 -1.85
N PHE A 161 16.69 -18.16 -0.58
CA PHE A 161 16.22 -17.18 0.41
C PHE A 161 16.53 -15.72 -0.02
N VAL A 162 17.71 -15.50 -0.60
CA VAL A 162 18.13 -14.18 -1.11
C VAL A 162 17.30 -13.75 -2.32
N GLU A 163 17.03 -14.66 -3.27
CA GLU A 163 16.18 -14.39 -4.44
C GLU A 163 14.75 -14.01 -4.01
N LEU A 164 14.17 -14.77 -3.07
CA LEU A 164 12.85 -14.46 -2.53
C LEU A 164 12.84 -13.12 -1.78
N ARG A 165 13.90 -12.80 -1.03
CA ARG A 165 14.04 -11.50 -0.38
C ARG A 165 14.08 -10.36 -1.40
N THR A 166 14.83 -10.52 -2.49
CA THR A 166 14.87 -9.54 -3.59
C THR A 166 13.48 -9.36 -4.21
N LEU A 167 12.76 -10.46 -4.46
CA LEU A 167 11.38 -10.41 -4.95
C LEU A 167 10.48 -9.63 -3.97
N VAL A 168 10.56 -9.91 -2.66
CA VAL A 168 9.78 -9.20 -1.62
C VAL A 168 10.04 -7.70 -1.64
N CYS A 169 11.29 -7.27 -1.73
CA CYS A 169 11.65 -5.85 -1.87
C CYS A 169 11.01 -5.24 -3.12
N HIS A 170 11.05 -5.95 -4.24
CA HIS A 170 10.48 -5.46 -5.48
C HIS A 170 8.96 -5.37 -5.44
N ILE A 171 8.28 -6.38 -4.87
CA ILE A 171 6.82 -6.34 -4.67
C ILE A 171 6.43 -5.14 -3.81
N SER A 172 7.19 -4.83 -2.75
CA SER A 172 6.96 -3.63 -1.94
C SER A 172 7.05 -2.35 -2.78
N ALA A 173 8.07 -2.23 -3.65
CA ALA A 173 8.20 -1.10 -4.56
C ALA A 173 7.05 -1.01 -5.58
N VAL A 174 6.63 -2.14 -6.17
CA VAL A 174 5.52 -2.21 -7.12
C VAL A 174 4.22 -1.72 -6.49
N VAL A 175 3.86 -2.20 -5.30
CA VAL A 175 2.63 -1.79 -4.63
C VAL A 175 2.67 -0.32 -4.21
N ASN A 176 3.86 0.19 -3.87
CA ASN A 176 4.06 1.61 -3.52
C ASN A 176 4.16 2.53 -4.73
N SER A 177 4.28 2.00 -5.96
CA SER A 177 4.26 2.79 -7.20
C SER A 177 2.85 3.24 -7.60
N ARG A 178 1.80 2.71 -6.96
CA ARG A 178 0.42 2.93 -7.37
C ARG A 178 0.02 4.42 -7.27
N PRO A 179 -0.69 4.98 -8.27
CA PRO A 179 -1.18 6.35 -8.23
C PRO A 179 -2.24 6.59 -7.15
N LEU A 180 -2.15 7.70 -6.44
CA LEU A 180 -3.13 8.15 -5.43
C LEU A 180 -3.98 9.32 -5.94
N VAL A 181 -3.31 10.35 -6.46
CA VAL A 181 -3.92 11.61 -6.91
C VAL A 181 -2.98 12.30 -7.90
N SER A 182 -3.51 13.19 -8.74
CA SER A 182 -2.70 14.14 -9.52
C SER A 182 -2.02 15.15 -8.60
N ILE A 183 -0.76 15.49 -8.87
CA ILE A 183 -0.03 16.53 -8.10
C ILE A 183 0.17 17.84 -8.86
N SER A 184 -0.11 17.85 -10.16
CA SER A 184 0.03 19.03 -11.00
C SER A 184 -1.32 19.51 -11.51
N GLU A 185 -1.56 20.80 -11.37
CA GLU A 185 -2.69 21.51 -12.00
C GLU A 185 -2.42 21.78 -13.48
N ASN A 186 -1.16 21.70 -13.94
CA ASN A 186 -0.78 21.91 -15.33
C ASN A 186 -1.36 20.80 -16.23
N PRO A 187 -2.14 21.14 -17.27
CA PRO A 187 -2.67 20.19 -18.25
C PRO A 187 -1.63 19.37 -19.00
N ALA A 188 -0.38 19.83 -19.07
CA ALA A 188 0.70 19.10 -19.73
C ALA A 188 1.31 17.98 -18.88
N ASP A 189 1.20 18.07 -17.55
CA ASP A 189 1.86 17.14 -16.65
C ASP A 189 0.97 15.93 -16.35
N LEU A 190 1.56 14.74 -16.35
CA LEU A 190 0.85 13.50 -15.99
C LEU A 190 1.28 12.98 -14.62
N ASP A 191 1.85 13.85 -13.78
CA ASP A 191 2.44 13.45 -12.52
C ASP A 191 1.40 13.12 -11.47
N VAL A 192 1.70 12.05 -10.72
CA VAL A 192 0.82 11.51 -9.68
C VAL A 192 1.58 11.32 -8.38
N LEU A 193 0.89 11.59 -7.27
CA LEU A 193 1.36 11.20 -5.96
C LEU A 193 1.24 9.69 -5.84
N THR A 194 2.26 9.05 -5.28
CA THR A 194 2.26 7.62 -4.99
C THR A 194 2.71 7.42 -3.53
N PRO A 195 2.41 6.28 -2.90
CA PRO A 195 2.93 5.97 -1.57
C PRO A 195 4.46 6.08 -1.50
N ALA A 196 5.17 5.72 -2.58
CA ALA A 196 6.62 5.83 -2.65
C ALA A 196 7.14 7.27 -2.52
N HIS A 197 6.38 8.29 -2.93
CA HIS A 197 6.77 9.68 -2.73
C HIS A 197 6.97 10.02 -1.25
N PHE A 198 6.11 9.48 -0.38
CA PHE A 198 6.24 9.65 1.07
C PHE A 198 7.41 8.85 1.68
N LEU A 199 7.90 7.83 0.98
CA LEU A 199 8.95 6.94 1.47
C LEU A 199 10.34 7.35 0.99
N ASN A 200 10.45 7.77 -0.26
CA ASN A 200 11.71 7.95 -0.97
C ASN A 200 11.85 9.37 -1.55
N GLY A 201 10.86 10.25 -1.40
CA GLY A 201 10.85 11.59 -2.01
C GLY A 201 10.51 11.60 -3.50
N GLY A 202 10.14 10.46 -4.08
CA GLY A 202 9.82 10.33 -5.51
C GLY A 202 9.20 8.98 -5.88
N PRO A 203 8.91 8.75 -7.18
CA PRO A 203 8.43 7.46 -7.64
C PRO A 203 9.51 6.37 -7.44
N PRO A 204 9.12 5.11 -7.26
CA PRO A 204 10.09 4.04 -7.14
C PRO A 204 10.79 3.83 -8.48
N SER A 205 12.11 3.63 -8.44
CA SER A 205 12.94 3.34 -9.61
C SER A 205 13.51 1.93 -9.54
N SER A 206 13.43 1.20 -10.65
CA SER A 206 14.23 0.01 -10.91
C SER A 206 14.76 0.06 -12.33
N PHE A 207 15.80 -0.71 -12.62
CA PHE A 207 16.27 -0.91 -13.99
C PHE A 207 15.22 -1.67 -14.81
N VAL A 208 15.21 -1.45 -16.12
CA VAL A 208 14.31 -2.15 -17.05
C VAL A 208 14.85 -3.56 -17.27
N GLU A 209 13.98 -4.55 -17.11
CA GLU A 209 14.29 -5.96 -17.36
C GLU A 209 13.56 -6.45 -18.61
N PRO A 210 14.16 -7.35 -19.41
CA PRO A 210 13.47 -7.99 -20.53
C PRO A 210 12.24 -8.77 -20.05
N ASP A 211 11.19 -8.80 -20.87
CA ASP A 211 10.03 -9.66 -20.61
C ASP A 211 10.44 -11.14 -20.75
N VAL A 212 10.38 -11.87 -19.64
CA VAL A 212 10.70 -13.31 -19.58
C VAL A 212 9.46 -14.16 -19.34
N THR A 213 8.26 -13.58 -19.30
CA THR A 213 7.02 -14.29 -18.97
C THR A 213 6.64 -15.39 -19.97
N SER A 214 7.13 -15.30 -21.21
CA SER A 214 6.96 -16.31 -22.26
C SER A 214 7.92 -17.49 -22.16
N LEU A 215 8.99 -17.35 -21.37
CA LEU A 215 10.03 -18.37 -21.21
C LEU A 215 9.61 -19.45 -20.21
N ASN A 216 10.17 -20.64 -20.35
CA ASN A 216 9.95 -21.73 -19.41
C ASN A 216 10.66 -21.45 -18.08
N PHE A 217 9.88 -21.22 -17.02
CA PHE A 217 10.37 -20.91 -15.67
C PHE A 217 11.47 -21.85 -15.16
N ASN A 218 11.38 -23.14 -15.46
CA ASN A 218 12.34 -24.14 -14.96
C ASN A 218 13.73 -24.01 -15.60
N ARG A 219 13.82 -23.35 -16.76
CA ARG A 219 15.09 -23.10 -17.47
C ARG A 219 15.72 -21.75 -17.15
N LEU A 220 14.99 -20.90 -16.42
CA LEU A 220 15.48 -19.59 -16.01
C LEU A 220 16.53 -19.72 -14.91
N ASP A 221 17.53 -18.85 -14.96
CA ASP A 221 18.47 -18.66 -13.86
C ASP A 221 17.81 -17.93 -12.67
N GLY A 222 18.55 -17.78 -11.56
CA GLY A 222 18.02 -17.18 -10.34
C GLY A 222 17.51 -15.75 -10.51
N TRP A 223 18.23 -14.93 -11.30
CA TRP A 223 17.86 -13.54 -11.56
C TRP A 223 16.60 -13.47 -12.45
N GLN A 224 16.58 -14.25 -13.53
CA GLN A 224 15.44 -14.34 -14.45
C GLN A 224 14.18 -14.87 -13.75
N ARG A 225 14.30 -15.79 -12.78
CA ARG A 225 13.15 -16.28 -12.00
C ARG A 225 12.53 -15.17 -11.14
N VAL A 226 13.35 -14.30 -10.55
CA VAL A 226 12.86 -13.14 -9.79
C VAL A 226 12.12 -12.18 -10.72
N ALA A 227 12.73 -11.83 -11.86
CA ALA A 227 12.11 -10.98 -12.88
C ALA A 227 10.78 -11.57 -13.39
N TYR A 228 10.76 -12.88 -13.68
CA TYR A 228 9.55 -13.60 -14.10
C TYR A 228 8.41 -13.45 -13.08
N LEU A 229 8.66 -13.76 -11.81
CA LEU A 229 7.63 -13.71 -10.77
C LEU A 229 7.14 -12.30 -10.51
N GLN A 230 8.03 -11.32 -10.59
CA GLN A 230 7.69 -9.91 -10.51
C GLN A 230 6.80 -9.46 -11.68
N GLN A 231 7.10 -9.87 -12.91
CA GLN A 231 6.28 -9.55 -14.09
C GLN A 231 4.89 -10.19 -14.01
N ILE A 232 4.81 -11.45 -13.57
CA ILE A 232 3.54 -12.14 -13.30
C ILE A 232 2.74 -11.42 -12.21
N PHE A 233 3.40 -11.02 -11.11
CA PHE A 233 2.76 -10.24 -10.05
C PHE A 233 2.23 -8.91 -10.60
N TRP A 234 3.07 -8.14 -11.30
CA TRP A 234 2.74 -6.82 -11.83
C TRP A 234 1.51 -6.87 -12.74
N SER A 235 1.49 -7.81 -13.67
CA SER A 235 0.38 -7.96 -14.62
C SER A 235 -0.95 -8.11 -13.90
N ARG A 236 -1.02 -9.06 -12.95
CA ARG A 236 -2.23 -9.34 -12.16
C ARG A 236 -2.59 -8.21 -11.20
N TRP A 237 -1.59 -7.68 -10.49
CA TRP A 237 -1.76 -6.59 -9.55
C TRP A 237 -2.32 -5.33 -10.21
N LYS A 238 -1.74 -4.94 -11.35
CA LYS A 238 -2.17 -3.77 -12.14
C LYS A 238 -3.61 -3.94 -12.58
N GLU A 239 -3.96 -5.08 -13.17
CA GLU A 239 -5.29 -5.35 -13.68
C GLU A 239 -6.37 -5.32 -12.58
N GLU A 240 -6.12 -5.99 -11.46
CA GLU A 240 -7.06 -6.04 -10.35
C GLU A 240 -7.16 -4.68 -9.64
N TYR A 241 -6.05 -3.96 -9.49
CA TYR A 241 -6.07 -2.61 -8.93
C TYR A 241 -6.89 -1.64 -9.82
N LEU A 242 -6.70 -1.66 -11.14
CA LEU A 242 -7.50 -0.83 -12.05
C LEU A 242 -8.99 -1.20 -12.00
N THR A 243 -9.30 -2.48 -11.85
CA THR A 243 -10.69 -2.95 -11.67
C THR A 243 -11.28 -2.46 -10.35
N LEU A 244 -10.50 -2.50 -9.26
CA LEU A 244 -10.89 -1.93 -7.97
C LEU A 244 -11.21 -0.43 -8.07
N LEU A 245 -10.45 0.34 -8.86
CA LEU A 245 -10.72 1.77 -9.10
C LEU A 245 -12.04 2.01 -9.85
N GLN A 246 -12.43 1.09 -10.74
CA GLN A 246 -13.68 1.18 -11.49
C GLN A 246 -14.90 0.75 -10.67
N GLN A 247 -14.71 -0.06 -9.62
CA GLN A 247 -15.83 -0.52 -8.79
C GLN A 247 -16.54 0.68 -8.17
N ARG A 248 -17.83 0.84 -8.52
CA ARG A 248 -18.68 1.90 -8.01
C ARG A 248 -18.81 1.76 -6.49
N SER A 249 -18.44 2.79 -5.74
CA SER A 249 -18.91 2.96 -4.37
C SER A 249 -20.44 2.88 -4.41
N LYS A 250 -21.00 1.98 -3.58
CA LYS A 250 -22.42 1.63 -3.47
C LYS A 250 -23.37 2.74 -3.93
N TRP A 251 -24.33 2.36 -4.77
CA TRP A 251 -25.51 3.02 -5.39
C TRP A 251 -26.22 4.22 -4.69
N ARG A 252 -25.70 4.78 -3.61
CA ARG A 252 -26.33 5.83 -2.79
C ARG A 252 -25.92 7.25 -3.17
N THR A 253 -24.93 7.44 -4.04
CA THR A 253 -24.54 8.77 -4.54
C THR A 253 -24.27 8.72 -6.05
N PRO A 254 -24.91 9.60 -6.86
CA PRO A 254 -24.52 9.77 -8.25
C PRO A 254 -23.07 10.26 -8.27
N LYS A 255 -22.18 9.49 -8.90
CA LYS A 255 -20.80 9.91 -9.12
C LYS A 255 -20.77 10.99 -10.21
N PRO A 256 -19.90 12.01 -10.11
CA PRO A 256 -19.54 12.82 -11.26
C PRO A 256 -19.08 11.90 -12.39
N GLY A 257 -19.57 12.12 -13.60
CA GLY A 257 -19.06 11.43 -14.77
C GLY A 257 -17.58 11.79 -15.02
N LEU A 258 -16.90 11.00 -15.85
CA LEU A 258 -15.61 11.39 -16.41
C LEU A 258 -15.75 12.78 -17.05
N GLY A 259 -14.87 13.72 -16.68
CA GLY A 259 -14.84 15.09 -17.19
C GLY A 259 -13.64 15.35 -18.09
N VAL A 260 -13.69 16.49 -18.80
CA VAL A 260 -12.50 17.05 -19.47
C VAL A 260 -11.48 17.45 -18.39
N ASP A 261 -10.19 17.33 -18.71
CA ASP A 261 -9.04 17.52 -17.81
C ASP A 261 -8.87 16.49 -16.68
N ASP A 262 -9.68 15.43 -16.69
CA ASP A 262 -9.46 14.31 -15.78
C ASP A 262 -8.19 13.53 -16.12
N LEU A 263 -7.31 13.39 -15.12
CA LEU A 263 -6.19 12.48 -15.18
C LEU A 263 -6.69 11.07 -14.84
N VAL A 264 -6.53 10.15 -15.78
CA VAL A 264 -7.05 8.79 -15.74
C VAL A 264 -5.96 7.76 -15.98
N LEU A 265 -6.21 6.55 -15.51
CA LEU A 265 -5.46 5.35 -15.86
C LEU A 265 -6.15 4.60 -16.99
N VAL A 266 -5.36 4.22 -18.00
CA VAL A 266 -5.82 3.50 -19.19
C VAL A 266 -5.62 2.00 -19.01
N LYS A 267 -6.69 1.21 -19.09
CA LYS A 267 -6.61 -0.26 -19.08
C LYS A 267 -5.97 -0.80 -20.35
N ASP A 268 -5.46 -2.03 -20.26
CA ASP A 268 -4.94 -2.84 -21.36
C ASP A 268 -3.66 -2.33 -22.04
N GLU A 269 -2.96 -1.37 -21.44
CA GLU A 269 -1.62 -0.96 -21.87
C GLU A 269 -0.55 -1.87 -21.23
N ASN A 270 0.35 -2.41 -22.06
CA ASN A 270 1.43 -3.28 -21.60
C ASN A 270 2.70 -2.49 -21.30
N LEU A 271 2.71 -1.83 -20.13
CA LEU A 271 3.87 -1.10 -19.63
C LEU A 271 4.70 -1.95 -18.65
N PRO A 272 6.02 -1.71 -18.57
CA PRO A 272 6.90 -2.37 -17.60
C PRO A 272 6.42 -2.19 -16.15
N PRO A 273 6.88 -3.05 -15.21
CA PRO A 273 6.56 -2.92 -13.79
C PRO A 273 6.77 -1.49 -13.25
N MET A 274 5.85 -1.04 -12.40
CA MET A 274 5.81 0.32 -11.81
C MET A 274 5.48 1.47 -12.78
N LYS A 275 5.31 1.21 -14.08
CA LYS A 275 4.91 2.22 -15.05
C LYS A 275 3.41 2.15 -15.29
N TRP A 276 2.71 3.17 -14.82
CA TRP A 276 1.25 3.26 -14.93
C TRP A 276 0.84 4.04 -16.19
N PRO A 277 -0.11 3.53 -16.98
CA PRO A 277 -0.56 4.17 -18.22
C PRO A 277 -1.48 5.35 -17.92
N LEU A 278 -0.87 6.51 -17.68
CA LEU A 278 -1.57 7.75 -17.36
C LEU A 278 -1.93 8.53 -18.62
N ALA A 279 -3.10 9.14 -18.60
CA ALA A 279 -3.57 10.01 -19.67
C ALA A 279 -4.51 11.08 -19.14
N ARG A 280 -4.56 12.24 -19.81
CA ARG A 280 -5.51 13.32 -19.51
C ARG A 280 -6.64 13.34 -20.53
N VAL A 281 -7.88 13.46 -20.09
CA VAL A 281 -9.04 13.60 -20.97
C VAL A 281 -9.03 14.99 -21.62
N ILE A 282 -8.99 15.03 -22.94
CA ILE A 282 -9.07 16.28 -23.72
C ILE A 282 -10.51 16.54 -24.17
N GLU A 283 -11.22 15.48 -24.55
CA GLU A 283 -12.56 15.58 -25.14
C GLU A 283 -13.37 14.31 -24.85
N LEU A 284 -14.69 14.47 -24.67
CA LEU A 284 -15.65 13.38 -24.52
C LEU A 284 -16.58 13.34 -25.73
N LEU A 285 -16.70 12.17 -26.35
CA LEU A 285 -17.56 11.94 -27.50
C LEU A 285 -18.86 11.27 -27.06
N PHE A 286 -19.96 12.01 -27.17
CA PHE A 286 -21.30 11.61 -26.76
C PHE A 286 -22.07 10.94 -27.90
N GLY A 287 -22.82 9.89 -27.58
CA GLY A 287 -23.79 9.30 -28.50
C GLY A 287 -25.09 10.11 -28.59
N GLY A 288 -26.00 9.71 -29.47
CA GLY A 288 -27.32 10.35 -29.61
C GLY A 288 -28.21 10.27 -28.36
N ASP A 289 -27.86 9.41 -27.40
CA ASP A 289 -28.48 9.28 -26.08
C ASP A 289 -27.83 10.17 -25.00
N GLY A 290 -26.86 11.01 -25.35
CA GLY A 290 -26.15 11.89 -24.41
C GLY A 290 -25.14 11.18 -23.53
N VAL A 291 -24.77 9.92 -23.83
CA VAL A 291 -23.80 9.14 -23.05
C VAL A 291 -22.42 9.15 -23.74
N ALA A 292 -21.39 9.60 -23.01
CA ALA A 292 -20.00 9.52 -23.47
C ALA A 292 -19.52 8.07 -23.50
N ARG A 293 -19.22 7.56 -24.70
CA ARG A 293 -18.69 6.19 -24.89
C ARG A 293 -17.20 6.18 -25.21
N VAL A 294 -16.69 7.26 -25.79
CA VAL A 294 -15.29 7.40 -26.22
C VAL A 294 -14.73 8.72 -25.68
N ALA A 295 -13.48 8.70 -25.23
CA ALA A 295 -12.73 9.88 -24.84
C ALA A 295 -11.48 10.03 -25.72
N VAL A 296 -11.13 11.28 -26.05
CA VAL A 296 -9.85 11.65 -26.63
C VAL A 296 -8.89 11.97 -25.49
N LEU A 297 -7.72 11.35 -25.51
CA LEU A 297 -6.77 11.36 -24.41
C LEU A 297 -5.40 11.89 -24.84
N LYS A 298 -4.75 12.67 -23.98
CA LYS A 298 -3.34 13.01 -24.07
C LYS A 298 -2.53 12.05 -23.20
N THR A 299 -1.69 11.22 -23.81
CA THR A 299 -0.68 10.38 -23.13
C THR A 299 0.70 11.03 -23.26
N ALA A 300 1.70 10.46 -22.59
CA ALA A 300 3.10 10.86 -22.77
C ALA A 300 3.62 10.63 -24.21
N SER A 301 3.01 9.72 -24.96
CA SER A 301 3.40 9.36 -26.33
C SER A 301 2.60 10.05 -27.42
N GLY A 302 1.53 10.78 -27.08
CA GLY A 302 0.71 11.52 -28.05
C GLY A 302 -0.77 11.53 -27.71
N VAL A 303 -1.61 11.75 -28.72
CA VAL A 303 -3.07 11.78 -28.58
C VAL A 303 -3.67 10.47 -29.07
N THR A 304 -4.60 9.90 -28.31
CA THR A 304 -5.24 8.62 -28.65
C THR A 304 -6.72 8.61 -28.27
N LYS A 305 -7.51 7.74 -28.88
CA LYS A 305 -8.93 7.53 -28.53
C LYS A 305 -9.09 6.22 -27.78
N ARG A 306 -9.88 6.23 -26.70
CA ARG A 306 -10.18 5.04 -25.89
C ARG A 306 -11.64 5.06 -25.45
N ALA A 307 -12.21 3.87 -25.30
CA ALA A 307 -13.54 3.71 -24.73
C ALA A 307 -13.55 4.10 -23.25
N VAL A 308 -14.60 4.79 -22.79
CA VAL A 308 -14.71 5.29 -21.40
C VAL A 308 -14.64 4.15 -20.37
N ASN A 309 -15.14 2.96 -20.72
CA ASN A 309 -15.07 1.76 -19.87
C ASN A 309 -13.64 1.21 -19.67
N LYS A 310 -12.66 1.67 -20.45
CA LYS A 310 -11.23 1.35 -20.28
C LYS A 310 -10.49 2.40 -19.45
N LEU A 311 -11.19 3.41 -18.96
CA LEU A 311 -10.59 4.49 -18.17
C LEU A 311 -10.94 4.31 -16.70
N CYS A 312 -9.98 4.63 -15.83
CA CYS A 312 -10.14 4.59 -14.39
C CYS A 312 -9.75 5.95 -13.83
N LEU A 313 -10.67 6.60 -13.12
CA LEU A 313 -10.38 7.85 -12.40
C LEU A 313 -9.43 7.58 -11.23
N LEU A 314 -8.61 8.59 -10.90
CA LEU A 314 -7.76 8.51 -9.72
C LEU A 314 -8.59 8.60 -8.42
N PRO A 315 -8.23 7.84 -7.37
CA PRO A 315 -9.01 7.68 -6.13
C PRO A 315 -9.45 8.94 -5.40
N LEU A 316 -8.63 10.00 -5.43
CA LEU A 316 -8.78 11.15 -4.54
C LEU A 316 -9.51 12.35 -5.17
N LYS A 317 -9.82 12.32 -6.48
CA LYS A 317 -10.70 13.37 -7.06
C LYS A 317 -12.10 13.36 -6.43
N ASP A 318 -12.59 12.20 -6.00
CA ASP A 318 -13.97 12.03 -5.49
C ASP A 318 -14.18 12.46 -4.01
N ASN A 319 -13.13 12.73 -3.22
CA ASN A 319 -13.27 12.96 -1.76
C ASN A 319 -13.10 14.42 -1.32
N VAL A 320 -12.56 15.30 -2.16
CA VAL A 320 -12.32 16.69 -1.78
C VAL A 320 -13.62 17.52 -1.86
N GLU A 321 -14.48 17.24 -2.84
CA GLU A 321 -15.70 18.03 -3.07
C GLU A 321 -16.91 17.56 -2.26
N ALA A 322 -17.03 16.26 -1.96
CA ALA A 322 -18.19 15.70 -1.25
C ALA A 322 -18.28 16.10 0.24
N GLN A 323 -17.23 16.72 0.81
CA GLN A 323 -17.23 17.19 2.20
C GLN A 323 -17.47 18.70 2.35
N ALA A 324 -17.39 19.47 1.25
CA ALA A 324 -17.60 20.92 1.28
C ALA A 324 -19.08 21.34 1.28
N SER A 325 -20.00 20.47 0.83
CA SER A 325 -21.41 20.82 0.58
C SER A 325 -22.40 20.52 1.72
N ASN A 326 -21.98 19.87 2.81
CA ASN A 326 -22.88 19.47 3.92
C ASN A 326 -22.68 20.27 5.24
N GLY A 327 -22.12 21.48 5.16
CA GLY A 327 -21.93 22.39 6.30
C GLY A 327 -23.17 23.24 6.64
N GLY A 328 -24.31 22.61 6.89
CA GLY A 328 -25.53 23.29 7.35
C GLY A 328 -25.58 23.41 8.89
N SER A 329 -25.26 24.61 9.40
CA SER A 329 -25.75 25.25 10.63
C SER A 329 -26.44 24.37 11.70
N MET A 330 -25.77 24.16 12.85
CA MET A 330 -26.44 24.15 14.15
C MET A 330 -25.65 25.05 15.12
N SER A 331 -25.97 26.34 15.08
CA SER A 331 -25.65 27.29 16.15
C SER A 331 -26.87 27.50 17.04
N GLY A 332 -26.69 27.36 18.34
CA GLY A 332 -27.54 27.95 19.38
C GLY A 332 -28.61 27.05 19.97
N HIS A 333 -28.47 26.69 21.25
CA HIS A 333 -29.23 27.31 22.34
C HIS A 333 -28.69 26.81 23.68
N ALA A 334 -27.92 27.67 24.35
CA ALA A 334 -27.84 27.68 25.80
C ALA A 334 -28.98 28.60 26.30
N ALA A 335 -29.84 28.10 27.17
CA ALA A 335 -30.73 28.92 27.98
C ALA A 335 -30.86 28.29 29.37
N ALA A 336 -30.49 29.09 30.37
CA ALA A 336 -30.68 28.84 31.79
C ALA A 336 -32.11 29.24 32.22
N ALA A 337 -32.66 28.54 33.21
CA ALA A 337 -33.60 29.00 34.27
C ALA A 337 -34.03 27.76 35.06
N ALA A 338 -33.67 27.59 36.33
CA ALA A 338 -34.37 28.15 37.49
C ALA A 338 -35.85 27.72 37.57
N ASN A 339 -36.09 26.55 38.20
CA ASN A 339 -36.88 26.42 39.43
C ASN A 339 -36.63 25.05 40.06
#